data_AF-A0A9P1FV16-F1
#
_entry.id   AF-A0A9P1FV16-F1
#
_cell.length_a   1.000
_cell.length_b   1.000
_cell.length_c   1.000
_cell.angle_alpha   90.00
_cell.angle_beta   90.00
_cell.angle_gamma   90.00
#
_symmetry.space_group_name_H-M   'P 1'
#
loop_
_entity.id
_entity.type
_entity.pdbx_description
1 polymer ?
#
loop_
_entity_poly.entity_id
_entity_poly.type
_entity_poly.pdbx_seq_one_letter_code
_entity_poly.pdbx_strand_id
1 'polypeptide(L)'
;MSNASSPRRAATADSSPVPAPSPVDFGEGTSRSDGVFRDFSSDLTMISFGIPLEDRQAKRFTIRVFILAVAIAAWSLMHFIANLLMGRYSESADGSNGIWSSLSGLLIELSIPASGYMGALYHNRQLTCCFCSCNLFLAILSVASFTRLVVRLVELRGDCEAETDYSQRSVCEMWEDNGAQKYVFLTNLICSAVLSCCACWAGNMLFQKLSPEQPQIDTTSVVGEVVQLGVSMPLSVTTSGNTTPSGQVTTLYSLDPRPSGPGRSTWTEPL
;
A
#
# COMPACT_ATOMS: atom_id res chain seq x y z
N MET A 1 46.93 -22.60 45.64
CA MET A 1 46.26 -21.33 45.28
C MET A 1 44.83 -21.68 44.93
N SER A 2 43.93 -21.53 45.90
CA SER A 2 42.54 -21.97 45.83
C SER A 2 41.68 -20.76 45.47
N ASN A 3 41.07 -20.75 44.28
CA ASN A 3 40.11 -19.70 43.90
C ASN A 3 38.73 -20.09 44.40
N ALA A 4 38.20 -19.25 45.29
CA ALA A 4 36.90 -19.38 45.91
C ALA A 4 35.78 -19.14 44.88
N SER A 5 34.89 -20.11 44.78
CA SER A 5 33.64 -20.05 44.03
C SER A 5 32.62 -19.21 44.81
N SER A 6 32.23 -18.08 44.24
CA SER A 6 31.20 -17.20 44.80
C SER A 6 29.81 -17.64 44.31
N PRO A 7 28.83 -17.92 45.19
CA PRO A 7 27.50 -18.34 44.76
C PRO A 7 26.68 -17.12 44.32
N ARG A 8 26.29 -17.10 43.05
CA ARG A 8 25.40 -16.08 42.47
C ARG A 8 23.97 -16.36 42.95
N ARG A 9 23.44 -15.48 43.81
CA ARG A 9 22.03 -15.50 44.24
C ARG A 9 21.11 -15.40 43.01
N ALA A 10 20.27 -16.41 42.83
CA ALA A 10 19.13 -16.36 41.94
C ALA A 10 18.11 -15.37 42.52
N ALA A 11 17.93 -14.23 41.85
CA ALA A 11 16.79 -13.36 42.08
C ALA A 11 15.61 -13.94 41.28
N THR A 12 14.71 -14.62 41.98
CA THR A 12 13.37 -14.94 41.47
C THR A 12 12.60 -13.64 41.30
N ALA A 13 12.57 -13.13 40.07
CA ALA A 13 11.65 -12.07 39.67
C ALA A 13 10.24 -12.67 39.66
N ASP A 14 9.43 -12.19 40.61
CA ASP A 14 8.01 -12.47 40.73
C ASP A 14 7.28 -11.80 39.56
N SER A 15 7.12 -12.53 38.46
CA SER A 15 6.35 -12.09 37.30
C SER A 15 4.87 -12.31 37.57
N SER A 16 4.26 -11.33 38.24
CA SER A 16 2.79 -11.22 38.26
C SER A 16 2.28 -11.19 36.80
N PRO A 17 1.26 -12.01 36.46
CA PRO A 17 0.72 -12.06 35.11
C PRO A 17 0.10 -10.71 34.75
N VAL A 18 0.69 -10.04 33.75
CA VAL A 18 0.06 -8.89 33.09
C VAL A 18 -1.25 -9.40 32.48
N PRO A 19 -2.42 -8.83 32.83
CA PRO A 19 -3.68 -9.26 32.26
C PRO A 19 -3.63 -9.05 30.75
N ALA A 20 -3.92 -10.13 30.02
CA ALA A 20 -3.99 -10.11 28.56
C ALA A 20 -4.95 -8.99 28.12
N PRO A 21 -4.59 -8.19 27.09
CA PRO A 21 -5.53 -7.25 26.52
C PRO A 21 -6.76 -8.02 26.06
N SER A 22 -7.92 -7.63 26.59
CA SER A 22 -9.21 -8.16 26.16
C SER A 22 -9.31 -8.06 24.63
N PRO A 23 -9.78 -9.11 23.94
CA PRO A 23 -9.93 -9.09 22.50
C PRO A 23 -10.76 -7.87 22.12
N VAL A 24 -10.15 -7.01 21.30
CA VAL A 24 -10.89 -5.94 20.64
C VAL A 24 -11.82 -6.67 19.68
N ASP A 25 -13.11 -6.68 20.01
CA ASP A 25 -14.20 -7.09 19.12
C ASP A 25 -14.13 -6.20 17.88
N PHE A 26 -13.33 -6.61 16.90
CA PHE A 26 -13.49 -6.16 15.54
C PHE A 26 -14.77 -6.80 15.06
N GLY A 27 -15.85 -6.03 15.17
CA GLY A 27 -17.18 -6.38 14.72
C GLY A 27 -17.09 -7.16 13.42
N GLU A 28 -17.58 -8.39 13.50
CA GLU A 28 -17.71 -9.36 12.44
C GLU A 28 -18.66 -8.81 11.37
N GLY A 29 -18.15 -7.89 10.56
CA GLY A 29 -18.69 -7.57 9.26
C GLY A 29 -18.49 -8.81 8.41
N THR A 30 -19.49 -9.67 8.39
CA THR A 30 -19.64 -10.81 7.48
C THR A 30 -19.71 -10.31 6.04
N SER A 31 -18.57 -9.87 5.50
CA SER A 31 -18.33 -9.79 4.07
C SER A 31 -18.22 -11.22 3.57
N ARG A 32 -19.39 -11.76 3.24
CA ARG A 32 -19.63 -12.87 2.32
C ARG A 32 -18.75 -12.67 1.08
N SER A 33 -17.56 -13.23 1.13
CA SER A 33 -16.52 -13.18 0.10
C SER A 33 -16.64 -14.41 -0.80
N ASP A 34 -17.86 -14.77 -1.16
CA ASP A 34 -18.13 -15.84 -2.11
C ASP A 34 -18.31 -15.22 -3.49
N GLY A 35 -17.25 -15.26 -4.29
CA GLY A 35 -17.41 -15.45 -5.74
C GLY A 35 -17.55 -14.23 -6.64
N VAL A 36 -17.10 -13.03 -6.26
CA VAL A 36 -17.16 -11.83 -7.13
C VAL A 36 -15.79 -11.48 -7.75
N PHE A 37 -15.14 -12.44 -8.42
CA PHE A 37 -13.96 -12.14 -9.24
C PHE A 37 -13.97 -12.77 -10.64
N ARG A 38 -15.11 -13.32 -11.09
CA ARG A 38 -15.21 -13.98 -12.41
C ARG A 38 -16.08 -13.28 -13.47
N ASP A 39 -16.79 -12.21 -13.14
CA ASP A 39 -17.65 -11.51 -14.11
C ASP A 39 -17.22 -10.07 -14.43
N PHE A 40 -15.95 -9.71 -14.23
CA PHE A 40 -15.42 -8.41 -14.67
C PHE A 40 -15.03 -8.36 -16.16
N SER A 41 -15.23 -9.45 -16.91
CA SER A 41 -14.61 -9.61 -18.25
C SER A 41 -15.56 -9.46 -19.44
N SER A 42 -16.88 -9.34 -19.26
CA SER A 42 -17.80 -9.53 -20.41
C SER A 42 -18.71 -8.34 -20.73
N ASP A 43 -18.96 -7.40 -19.81
CA ASP A 43 -19.86 -6.25 -20.05
C ASP A 43 -19.32 -4.90 -19.55
N LEU A 44 -17.99 -4.76 -19.44
CA LEU A 44 -17.39 -3.43 -19.59
C LEU A 44 -17.48 -3.06 -21.06
N THR A 45 -18.62 -2.50 -21.46
CA THR A 45 -18.59 -1.38 -22.39
C THR A 45 -17.68 -0.34 -21.76
N MET A 46 -16.37 -0.49 -22.03
CA MET A 46 -15.33 0.43 -21.65
C MET A 46 -15.68 1.70 -22.40
N ILE A 47 -16.51 2.53 -21.78
CA ILE A 47 -16.62 3.94 -22.10
C ILE A 47 -15.23 4.46 -21.77
N SER A 48 -14.38 4.41 -22.79
CA SER A 48 -13.03 4.93 -22.79
C SER A 48 -13.14 6.45 -22.73
N PHE A 49 -13.51 6.97 -21.56
CA PHE A 49 -13.16 8.32 -21.13
C PHE A 49 -11.66 8.35 -20.78
N GLY A 50 -10.84 7.82 -21.69
CA GLY A 50 -9.46 8.25 -21.79
C GLY A 50 -9.51 9.52 -22.63
N ILE A 51 -9.46 10.67 -21.96
CA ILE A 51 -8.98 11.89 -22.64
C ILE A 51 -7.69 11.46 -23.34
N PRO A 52 -7.59 11.55 -24.67
CA PRO A 52 -6.41 11.09 -25.38
C PRO A 52 -5.20 11.74 -24.71
N LEU A 53 -4.31 10.89 -24.17
CA LEU A 53 -3.01 11.28 -23.65
C LEU A 53 -2.19 11.81 -24.83
N GLU A 54 -2.45 13.05 -25.23
CA GLU A 54 -1.74 13.71 -26.32
C GLU A 54 -0.30 14.06 -25.89
N ASP A 55 -0.03 14.01 -24.58
CA ASP A 55 1.30 14.15 -24.02
C ASP A 55 2.17 12.91 -24.24
N ARG A 56 2.87 12.91 -25.37
CA ARG A 56 3.94 11.97 -25.72
C ARG A 56 5.00 11.81 -24.61
N GLN A 57 5.17 12.80 -23.74
CA GLN A 57 6.06 12.74 -22.58
C GLN A 57 5.49 11.88 -21.46
N ALA A 58 4.23 12.07 -21.06
CA ALA A 58 3.60 11.31 -19.99
C ALA A 58 3.63 9.80 -20.29
N LYS A 59 3.34 9.41 -21.54
CA LYS A 59 3.44 8.02 -22.01
C LYS A 59 4.83 7.41 -21.79
N ARG A 60 5.91 8.16 -22.05
CA ARG A 60 7.29 7.66 -21.85
C ARG A 60 7.58 7.41 -20.36
N PHE A 61 7.10 8.27 -19.47
CA PHE A 61 7.28 8.07 -18.04
C PHE A 61 6.47 6.88 -17.52
N THR A 62 5.21 6.76 -17.93
CA THR A 62 4.37 5.59 -17.58
C THR A 62 5.03 4.29 -18.03
N ILE A 63 5.58 4.23 -19.24
CA ILE A 63 6.30 3.05 -19.73
C ILE A 63 7.54 2.75 -18.86
N ARG A 64 8.31 3.76 -18.45
CA ARG A 64 9.49 3.55 -17.58
C ARG A 64 9.10 2.99 -16.21
N VAL A 65 8.06 3.56 -15.59
CA VAL A 65 7.53 3.07 -14.30
C VAL A 65 7.02 1.65 -14.45
N PHE A 66 6.32 1.34 -15.55
CA PHE A 66 5.84 -0.01 -15.84
C PHE A 66 6.97 -1.02 -16.01
N ILE A 67 8.03 -0.68 -16.77
CA ILE A 67 9.20 -1.55 -16.94
C ILE A 67 9.87 -1.84 -15.59
N LEU A 68 10.04 -0.82 -14.74
CA LEU A 68 10.61 -0.99 -13.39
C LEU A 68 9.72 -1.89 -12.52
N ALA A 69 8.42 -1.66 -12.55
CA ALA A 69 7.42 -2.48 -11.85
C ALA A 69 7.49 -3.96 -12.28
N VAL A 70 7.53 -4.22 -13.59
CA VAL A 70 7.62 -5.58 -14.13
C VAL A 70 8.97 -6.21 -13.78
N ALA A 71 10.07 -5.44 -13.82
CA ALA A 71 11.39 -5.94 -13.44
C ALA A 71 11.44 -6.33 -11.95
N ILE A 72 10.87 -5.52 -11.06
CA ILE A 72 10.76 -5.84 -9.62
C ILE A 72 9.91 -7.09 -9.43
N ALA A 73 8.73 -7.16 -10.05
CA ALA A 73 7.84 -8.31 -9.94
C ALA A 73 8.50 -9.60 -10.46
N ALA A 74 9.18 -9.53 -11.61
CA ALA A 74 9.90 -10.66 -12.18
C ALA A 74 11.05 -11.09 -11.27
N TRP A 75 11.78 -10.14 -10.70
CA TRP A 75 12.87 -10.40 -9.76
C TRP A 75 12.35 -11.10 -8.48
N SER A 76 11.30 -10.55 -7.86
CA SER A 76 10.65 -11.16 -6.69
C SER A 76 10.13 -12.57 -6.98
N LEU A 77 9.51 -12.77 -8.15
CA LEU A 77 9.01 -14.08 -8.58
C LEU A 77 10.16 -15.08 -8.77
N MET A 78 11.23 -14.67 -9.44
CA MET A 78 12.42 -15.52 -9.63
C MET A 78 13.05 -15.91 -8.28
N HIS A 79 13.12 -14.96 -7.34
CA HIS A 79 13.60 -15.23 -5.98
C HIS A 79 12.67 -16.19 -5.22
N PHE A 80 11.36 -16.01 -5.34
CA PHE A 80 10.38 -16.93 -4.75
C PHE A 80 10.52 -18.35 -5.31
N ILE A 81 10.63 -18.49 -6.63
CA ILE A 81 10.84 -19.78 -7.30
C ILE A 81 12.18 -20.40 -6.86
N ALA A 82 13.26 -19.61 -6.77
CA ALA A 82 14.55 -20.10 -6.31
C ALA A 82 14.46 -20.64 -4.87
N ASN A 83 13.74 -19.95 -3.97
CA ASN A 83 13.53 -20.42 -2.59
C ASN A 83 12.67 -21.68 -2.52
N LEU A 84 11.67 -21.82 -3.40
CA LEU A 84 10.90 -23.05 -3.54
C LEU A 84 11.77 -24.22 -3.99
N LEU A 85 12.61 -24.01 -5.01
CA LEU A 85 13.51 -25.03 -5.55
C LEU A 85 14.61 -25.44 -4.54
N MET A 86 15.04 -24.52 -3.67
CA MET A 86 15.97 -24.81 -2.58
C MET A 86 15.33 -25.60 -1.41
N GLY A 87 14.03 -25.89 -1.46
CA GLY A 87 13.35 -26.68 -0.43
C GLY A 87 13.16 -25.96 0.92
N ARG A 88 13.37 -24.64 0.98
CA ARG A 88 13.26 -23.82 2.21
C ARG A 88 11.91 -23.92 2.92
N TYR A 89 10.86 -24.33 2.20
CA TYR A 89 9.50 -24.46 2.72
C TYR A 89 9.15 -25.89 3.17
N SER A 90 10.03 -26.87 2.96
CA SER A 90 9.75 -28.28 3.27
C SER A 90 10.00 -28.65 4.73
N GLU A 91 10.78 -27.87 5.48
CA GLU A 91 11.22 -28.24 6.85
C GLU A 91 10.31 -27.73 7.98
N SER A 92 9.40 -26.80 7.70
CA SER A 92 8.47 -26.33 8.74
C SER A 92 7.34 -27.35 8.89
N ALA A 93 7.17 -27.91 10.09
CA ALA A 93 6.07 -28.83 10.44
C ALA A 93 4.68 -28.26 10.12
N ASP A 94 4.55 -26.93 10.05
CA ASP A 94 3.36 -26.18 9.61
C ASP A 94 3.49 -25.68 8.15
N GLY A 95 3.95 -26.54 7.24
CA GLY A 95 4.37 -26.16 5.88
C GLY A 95 3.35 -25.39 5.03
N SER A 96 2.05 -25.47 5.34
CA SER A 96 1.02 -24.68 4.66
C SER A 96 1.12 -23.17 4.97
N ASN A 97 1.38 -22.80 6.23
CA ASN A 97 1.33 -21.42 6.68
C ASN A 97 2.46 -20.57 6.07
N GLY A 98 3.64 -21.16 5.88
CA GLY A 98 4.80 -20.48 5.28
C GLY A 98 4.58 -20.12 3.80
N ILE A 99 3.95 -21.02 3.05
CA ILE A 99 3.63 -20.80 1.63
C ILE A 99 2.58 -19.70 1.49
N TRP A 100 1.51 -19.74 2.28
CA TRP A 100 0.47 -18.70 2.26
C TRP A 100 1.01 -17.33 2.67
N SER A 101 1.86 -17.27 3.69
CA SER A 101 2.52 -16.03 4.09
C SER A 101 3.38 -15.47 2.95
N SER A 102 4.19 -16.31 2.30
CA SER A 102 5.05 -15.88 1.18
C SER A 102 4.24 -15.44 -0.04
N LEU A 103 3.15 -16.16 -0.35
CA LEU A 103 2.23 -15.80 -1.42
C LEU A 103 1.54 -14.47 -1.13
N SER A 104 1.13 -14.23 0.12
CA SER A 104 0.52 -12.95 0.52
C SER A 104 1.50 -11.78 0.37
N GLY A 105 2.76 -11.98 0.72
CA GLY A 105 3.83 -11.01 0.46
C GLY A 105 3.97 -10.68 -1.02
N LEU A 106 3.97 -11.70 -1.89
CA LEU A 106 4.06 -11.53 -3.33
C LEU A 106 2.84 -10.78 -3.91
N LEU A 107 1.63 -11.05 -3.41
CA LEU A 107 0.41 -10.34 -3.82
C LEU A 107 0.45 -8.85 -3.40
N ILE A 108 0.94 -8.58 -2.19
CA ILE A 108 1.15 -7.21 -1.71
C ILE A 108 2.19 -6.50 -2.59
N GLU A 109 3.31 -7.16 -2.90
CA GLU A 109 4.35 -6.62 -3.78
C GLU A 109 3.84 -6.34 -5.19
N LEU A 110 2.92 -7.15 -5.74
CA LEU A 110 2.30 -6.92 -7.05
C LEU A 110 1.23 -5.81 -7.02
N SER A 111 0.54 -5.62 -5.89
CA SER A 111 -0.48 -4.58 -5.75
C SER A 111 0.09 -3.16 -5.86
N ILE A 112 1.35 -2.97 -5.44
CA ILE A 112 2.03 -1.66 -5.46
C ILE A 112 2.25 -1.19 -6.92
N PRO A 113 2.93 -1.94 -7.81
CA PRO A 113 2.98 -1.70 -9.25
C PRO A 113 1.62 -1.43 -9.90
N ALA A 114 0.61 -2.22 -9.56
CA ALA A 114 -0.73 -2.07 -10.13
C ALA A 114 -1.33 -0.69 -9.76
N SER A 115 -1.17 -0.26 -8.51
CA SER A 115 -1.61 1.08 -8.07
C SER A 115 -0.88 2.21 -8.82
N GLY A 116 0.43 2.05 -9.07
CA GLY A 116 1.23 3.00 -9.84
C GLY A 116 0.78 3.09 -11.30
N TYR A 117 0.51 1.94 -11.92
CA TYR A 117 -0.02 1.86 -13.29
C TYR A 117 -1.39 2.51 -13.41
N MET A 118 -2.33 2.16 -12.52
CA MET A 118 -3.68 2.75 -12.50
C MET A 118 -3.63 4.26 -12.23
N GLY A 119 -2.78 4.70 -11.30
CA GLY A 119 -2.56 6.13 -11.04
C GLY A 119 -2.04 6.89 -12.26
N ALA A 120 -1.12 6.29 -13.01
CA ALA A 120 -0.59 6.87 -14.25
C ALA A 120 -1.62 6.86 -15.40
N LEU A 121 -2.42 5.80 -15.52
CA LEU A 121 -3.43 5.63 -16.57
C LEU A 121 -4.61 6.59 -16.40
N TYR A 122 -5.09 6.76 -15.16
CA TYR A 122 -6.25 7.61 -14.83
C TYR A 122 -5.86 9.02 -14.36
N HIS A 123 -4.58 9.41 -14.48
CA HIS A 123 -4.07 10.70 -13.98
C HIS A 123 -4.44 10.99 -12.52
N ASN A 124 -4.57 9.95 -11.68
CA ASN A 124 -5.00 10.10 -10.30
C ASN A 124 -3.79 10.26 -9.37
N ARG A 125 -3.61 11.49 -8.86
CA ARG A 125 -2.51 11.85 -7.95
C ARG A 125 -2.48 11.03 -6.66
N GLN A 126 -3.64 10.64 -6.12
CA GLN A 126 -3.71 9.89 -4.86
C GLN A 126 -3.10 8.49 -5.03
N LEU A 127 -3.39 7.82 -6.14
CA LEU A 127 -2.85 6.51 -6.48
C LEU A 127 -1.32 6.58 -6.72
N THR A 128 -0.85 7.60 -7.44
CA THR A 128 0.60 7.81 -7.64
C THR A 128 1.33 8.12 -6.34
N CYS A 129 0.70 8.88 -5.43
CA CYS A 129 1.25 9.15 -4.10
C CYS A 129 1.34 7.86 -3.26
N CYS A 130 0.30 7.02 -3.28
CA CYS A 130 0.29 5.73 -2.61
C CYS A 130 1.43 4.82 -3.11
N PHE A 131 1.61 4.74 -4.44
CA PHE A 131 2.73 4.02 -5.04
C PHE A 131 4.09 4.53 -4.53
N CYS A 132 4.28 5.85 -4.49
CA CYS A 132 5.52 6.46 -4.02
C CYS A 132 5.79 6.13 -2.53
N SER A 133 4.79 6.32 -1.67
CA SER A 133 4.90 6.04 -0.23
C SER A 133 5.15 4.56 0.05
N CYS A 134 4.50 3.65 -0.68
CA CYS A 134 4.71 2.22 -0.53
C CYS A 134 6.12 1.79 -0.93
N ASN A 135 6.65 2.32 -2.04
CA ASN A 135 8.04 2.02 -2.44
C ASN A 135 9.06 2.58 -1.45
N LEU A 136 8.83 3.79 -0.93
CA LEU A 136 9.70 4.36 0.11
C LEU A 136 9.65 3.52 1.39
N PHE A 137 8.46 3.09 1.80
CA PHE A 137 8.29 2.23 2.97
C PHE A 137 9.01 0.88 2.80
N LEU A 138 8.89 0.24 1.63
CA LEU A 138 9.64 -0.99 1.32
C LEU A 138 11.16 -0.78 1.35
N ALA A 139 11.65 0.37 0.85
CA ALA A 139 13.07 0.71 0.93
C ALA A 139 13.54 0.88 2.39
N ILE A 140 12.72 1.51 3.24
CA ILE A 140 13.04 1.66 4.66
C ILE A 140 13.03 0.30 5.37
N LEU A 141 12.03 -0.55 5.08
CA LEU A 141 11.94 -1.90 5.66
C LEU A 141 13.13 -2.78 5.25
N SER A 142 13.60 -2.68 4.00
CA SER A 142 14.76 -3.46 3.54
C SER A 142 16.04 -3.02 4.25
N VAL A 143 16.27 -1.70 4.38
CA VAL A 143 17.41 -1.14 5.12
C VAL A 143 17.34 -1.48 6.61
N ALA A 144 16.15 -1.38 7.23
CA ALA A 144 15.97 -1.71 8.65
C ALA A 144 16.21 -3.21 8.91
N SER A 145 15.70 -4.08 8.03
CA SER A 145 15.92 -5.53 8.12
C SER A 145 17.40 -5.88 7.93
N PHE A 146 18.08 -5.24 6.98
CA PHE A 146 19.51 -5.39 6.79
C PHE A 146 20.30 -4.94 8.02
N THR A 147 19.98 -3.76 8.57
CA THR A 147 20.66 -3.22 9.75
C THR A 147 20.49 -4.14 10.94
N ARG A 148 19.27 -4.66 11.18
CA ARG A 148 19.01 -5.65 12.24
C ARG A 148 19.84 -6.91 12.04
N LEU A 149 19.94 -7.40 10.81
CA LEU A 149 20.75 -8.56 10.50
C LEU A 149 22.23 -8.30 10.77
N VAL A 150 22.77 -7.16 10.35
CA VAL A 150 24.17 -6.78 10.61
C VAL A 150 24.47 -6.65 12.10
N VAL A 151 23.59 -6.01 12.87
CA VAL A 151 23.75 -5.90 14.33
C VAL A 151 23.78 -7.28 14.97
N ARG A 152 22.85 -8.16 14.62
CA ARG A 152 22.82 -9.54 15.12
C ARG A 152 24.09 -10.31 14.76
N LEU A 153 24.57 -10.18 13.52
CA LEU A 153 25.79 -10.82 13.07
C LEU A 153 27.02 -10.38 13.91
N VAL A 154 27.10 -9.09 14.24
CA VAL A 154 28.18 -8.54 15.05
C VAL A 154 28.08 -9.00 16.51
N GLU A 155 26.87 -9.09 17.06
CA GLU A 155 26.63 -9.55 18.43
C GLU A 155 27.04 -11.02 18.62
N LEU A 156 26.72 -11.89 17.66
CA LEU A 156 27.02 -13.32 17.78
C LEU A 156 28.51 -13.65 17.59
N ARG A 157 29.36 -12.73 17.08
CA ARG A 157 30.80 -12.95 16.81
C ARG A 157 31.11 -14.27 16.06
N GLY A 158 30.16 -14.83 15.31
CA GLY A 158 30.30 -16.12 14.61
C GLY A 158 29.94 -17.35 15.44
N ASP A 159 29.44 -17.22 16.67
CA ASP A 159 28.95 -18.35 17.46
C ASP A 159 27.47 -18.64 17.14
N CYS A 160 27.21 -19.16 15.93
CA CYS A 160 25.86 -19.48 15.46
C CYS A 160 25.19 -20.61 16.28
N GLU A 161 25.97 -21.40 17.04
CA GLU A 161 25.42 -22.48 17.88
C GLU A 161 24.71 -21.97 19.14
N ALA A 162 25.00 -20.74 19.56
CA ALA A 162 24.38 -20.13 20.74
C ALA A 162 22.91 -19.76 20.53
N GLU A 163 22.44 -19.67 19.28
CA GLU A 163 21.07 -19.25 18.95
C GLU A 163 20.09 -20.43 19.04
N THR A 164 19.04 -20.29 19.85
CA THR A 164 18.03 -21.34 20.05
C THR A 164 17.06 -21.46 18.87
N ASP A 165 16.89 -20.38 18.11
CA ASP A 165 15.96 -20.33 16.98
C ASP A 165 16.61 -20.88 15.71
N TYR A 166 16.06 -21.97 15.17
CA TYR A 166 16.54 -22.62 13.93
C TYR A 166 16.59 -21.66 12.73
N SER A 167 15.58 -20.79 12.59
CA SER A 167 15.50 -19.82 11.51
C SER A 167 16.62 -18.78 11.59
N GLN A 168 16.96 -18.32 12.79
CA GLN A 168 18.05 -17.36 13.01
C GLN A 168 19.42 -18.03 12.83
N ARG A 169 19.57 -19.26 13.33
CA ARG A 169 20.78 -20.07 13.18
C ARG A 169 21.12 -20.31 11.71
N SER A 170 20.16 -20.72 10.88
CA SER A 170 20.40 -20.94 9.44
C SER A 170 20.81 -19.66 8.68
N VAL A 171 20.30 -18.49 9.10
CA VAL A 171 20.73 -17.20 8.55
C VAL A 171 22.16 -16.86 8.99
N CYS A 172 22.51 -17.15 10.25
CA CYS A 172 23.85 -16.97 10.78
C CYS A 172 24.87 -17.86 10.04
N GLU A 173 24.59 -19.16 9.92
CA GLU A 173 25.45 -20.13 9.22
C GLU A 173 25.66 -19.72 7.74
N MET A 174 24.61 -19.24 7.07
CA MET A 174 24.69 -18.74 5.69
C MET A 174 25.57 -17.49 5.54
N TRP A 175 25.69 -16.69 6.60
CA TRP A 175 26.51 -15.48 6.61
C TRP A 175 27.97 -15.72 6.97
N GLU A 176 28.21 -16.72 7.81
CA GLU A 176 29.54 -17.22 8.16
C GLU A 176 30.17 -17.92 6.97
N ASP A 177 29.40 -18.73 6.24
CA ASP A 177 29.88 -19.36 5.02
C ASP A 177 30.21 -18.30 3.96
N ASN A 178 31.45 -18.32 3.44
CA ASN A 178 31.89 -17.42 2.38
C ASN A 178 31.37 -17.86 0.99
N GLY A 179 30.30 -18.67 0.97
CA GLY A 179 29.69 -19.22 -0.22
C GLY A 179 28.99 -18.18 -1.09
N ALA A 180 28.66 -18.59 -2.32
CA ALA A 180 27.92 -17.77 -3.29
C ALA A 180 26.54 -17.32 -2.76
N GLN A 181 25.96 -18.08 -1.83
CA GLN A 181 24.62 -17.80 -1.27
C GLN A 181 24.57 -16.45 -0.52
N LYS A 182 25.65 -16.11 0.20
CA LYS A 182 25.81 -14.80 0.86
C LYS A 182 25.74 -13.65 -0.14
N TYR A 183 26.47 -13.77 -1.25
CA TYR A 183 26.47 -12.75 -2.30
C TYR A 183 25.12 -12.63 -2.99
N VAL A 184 24.43 -13.75 -3.23
CA VAL A 184 23.07 -13.73 -3.81
C VAL A 184 22.10 -13.02 -2.88
N PHE A 185 22.14 -13.32 -1.58
CA PHE A 185 21.29 -12.66 -0.59
C PHE A 185 21.58 -11.16 -0.48
N LEU A 186 22.86 -10.79 -0.39
CA LEU A 186 23.28 -9.38 -0.31
C LEU A 186 22.91 -8.61 -1.58
N THR A 187 23.16 -9.21 -2.74
CA THR A 187 22.83 -8.63 -4.04
C THR A 187 21.32 -8.45 -4.18
N ASN A 188 20.52 -9.44 -3.77
CA ASN A 188 19.07 -9.32 -3.74
C ASN A 188 18.61 -8.12 -2.90
N LEU A 189 19.14 -7.99 -1.68
CA LEU A 189 18.79 -6.90 -0.79
C LEU A 189 19.17 -5.52 -1.36
N ILE A 190 20.38 -5.41 -1.92
CA ILE A 190 20.86 -4.17 -2.55
C ILE A 190 20.02 -3.84 -3.79
N CYS A 191 19.78 -4.82 -4.66
CA CYS A 191 18.96 -4.65 -5.87
C CYS A 191 17.54 -4.19 -5.50
N SER A 192 16.89 -4.83 -4.53
CA SER A 192 15.56 -4.43 -4.08
C SER A 192 15.55 -3.00 -3.53
N ALA A 193 16.52 -2.63 -2.69
CA ALA A 193 16.61 -1.27 -2.18
C ALA A 193 16.82 -0.23 -3.30
N VAL A 194 17.73 -0.49 -4.24
CA VAL A 194 18.00 0.39 -5.37
C VAL A 194 16.77 0.52 -6.29
N LEU A 195 16.10 -0.59 -6.58
CA LEU A 195 14.89 -0.59 -7.40
C LEU A 195 13.74 0.17 -6.73
N SER A 196 13.53 0.01 -5.43
CA SER A 196 12.53 0.77 -4.67
C SER A 196 12.83 2.27 -4.65
N CYS A 197 14.10 2.66 -4.49
CA CYS A 197 14.53 4.06 -4.60
C CYS A 197 14.30 4.63 -6.00
N CYS A 198 14.65 3.88 -7.05
CA CYS A 198 14.39 4.26 -8.44
C CYS A 198 12.89 4.39 -8.73
N ALA A 199 12.06 3.48 -8.21
CA ALA A 199 10.61 3.53 -8.34
C ALA A 199 10.01 4.75 -7.63
N CYS A 200 10.45 5.04 -6.40
CA CYS A 200 10.08 6.23 -5.65
C CYS A 200 10.47 7.52 -6.41
N TRP A 201 11.69 7.59 -6.92
CA TRP A 201 12.17 8.71 -7.72
C TRP A 201 11.33 8.92 -8.99
N ALA A 202 11.08 7.85 -9.74
CA ALA A 202 10.26 7.90 -10.95
C ALA A 202 8.81 8.29 -10.63
N GLY A 203 8.26 7.79 -9.51
CA GLY A 203 6.95 8.16 -9.00
C GLY A 203 6.85 9.64 -8.63
N ASN A 204 7.87 10.19 -7.98
CA ASN A 204 7.93 11.62 -7.65
C ASN A 204 8.03 12.49 -8.91
N MET A 205 8.86 12.10 -9.88
CA MET A 205 8.93 12.79 -11.17
C MET A 205 7.57 12.78 -11.88
N LEU A 206 6.86 11.65 -11.86
CA LEU A 206 5.52 11.54 -12.43
C LEU A 206 4.53 12.42 -11.66
N PHE A 207 4.59 12.41 -10.32
CA PHE A 207 3.73 13.24 -9.47
C PHE A 207 3.89 14.73 -9.75
N GLN A 208 5.13 15.22 -9.88
CA GLN A 208 5.41 16.62 -10.25
C GLN A 208 4.84 16.96 -11.63
N LYS A 209 4.92 16.03 -12.59
CA LYS A 209 4.37 16.22 -13.94
C LYS A 209 2.84 16.15 -13.98
N LEU A 210 2.24 15.33 -13.13
CA LEU A 210 0.78 15.26 -12.90
C LEU A 210 0.27 16.39 -12.02
N SER A 211 1.20 17.18 -11.47
CA SER A 211 0.95 18.50 -10.91
C SER A 211 1.25 19.60 -11.92
N PRO A 212 0.66 19.63 -13.15
CA PRO A 212 0.43 20.95 -13.71
C PRO A 212 -0.32 21.68 -12.61
N GLU A 213 0.22 22.84 -12.21
CA GLU A 213 -0.58 23.92 -11.68
C GLU A 213 -1.88 23.82 -12.43
N GLN A 214 -2.92 23.37 -11.74
CA GLN A 214 -4.26 23.56 -12.22
C GLN A 214 -4.23 25.04 -12.54
N PRO A 215 -4.30 25.46 -13.83
CA PRO A 215 -4.39 26.87 -14.12
C PRO A 215 -5.45 27.33 -13.14
N GLN A 216 -5.17 28.39 -12.37
CA GLN A 216 -6.20 29.01 -11.58
C GLN A 216 -7.31 29.30 -12.59
N ILE A 217 -8.22 28.34 -12.75
CA ILE A 217 -9.57 28.58 -13.14
C ILE A 217 -9.92 29.44 -11.97
N ASP A 218 -9.84 30.75 -12.19
CA ASP A 218 -10.56 31.72 -11.43
C ASP A 218 -11.97 31.17 -11.44
N THR A 219 -12.25 30.33 -10.47
CA THR A 219 -13.57 30.08 -9.95
C THR A 219 -13.90 31.41 -9.29
N THR A 220 -14.11 32.44 -10.10
CA THR A 220 -15.22 33.34 -9.89
C THR A 220 -16.37 32.37 -9.69
N SER A 221 -16.68 32.09 -8.43
CA SER A 221 -17.77 31.23 -8.04
C SER A 221 -18.97 31.80 -8.78
N VAL A 222 -19.42 31.11 -9.83
CA VAL A 222 -20.70 31.40 -10.45
C VAL A 222 -21.72 30.94 -9.42
N VAL A 223 -21.95 31.82 -8.45
CA VAL A 223 -23.05 31.74 -7.51
C VAL A 223 -24.29 31.96 -8.36
N GLY A 224 -24.89 30.84 -8.76
CA GLY A 224 -26.29 30.73 -9.13
C GLY A 224 -26.75 31.58 -10.31
N GLU A 225 -26.55 31.09 -11.53
CA GLU A 225 -27.66 31.13 -12.46
C GLU A 225 -28.40 29.79 -12.34
N VAL A 226 -29.52 29.81 -11.63
CA VAL A 226 -30.46 28.69 -11.62
C VAL A 226 -31.09 28.65 -13.00
N VAL A 227 -30.51 27.87 -13.92
CA VAL A 227 -31.17 27.56 -15.19
C VAL A 227 -32.41 26.76 -14.84
N GLN A 228 -33.57 27.43 -14.85
CA GLN A 228 -34.85 26.74 -14.85
C GLN A 228 -34.88 25.89 -16.13
N LEU A 229 -34.64 24.59 -16.01
CA LEU A 229 -35.06 23.65 -17.05
C LEU A 229 -36.57 23.66 -17.05
N GLY A 230 -37.15 24.59 -17.81
CA GLY A 230 -38.53 24.56 -18.25
C GLY A 230 -38.73 23.37 -19.18
N VAL A 231 -38.74 22.17 -18.62
CA VAL A 231 -39.35 21.00 -19.26
C VAL A 231 -40.85 21.21 -19.14
N SER A 232 -41.39 22.08 -19.98
CA SER A 232 -42.82 22.10 -20.27
C SER A 232 -43.10 20.86 -21.13
N MET A 233 -43.31 19.71 -20.49
CA MET A 233 -44.04 18.63 -21.16
C MET A 233 -45.47 19.14 -21.39
N PRO A 234 -46.00 19.14 -22.63
CA PRO A 234 -47.43 19.24 -22.84
C PRO A 234 -48.06 17.94 -22.33
N LEU A 235 -48.50 17.97 -21.07
CA LEU A 235 -49.35 16.94 -20.50
C LEU A 235 -50.75 17.11 -21.11
N SER A 236 -51.01 16.41 -22.22
CA SER A 236 -52.35 16.25 -22.77
C SER A 236 -53.16 15.36 -21.82
N VAL A 237 -53.68 15.93 -20.74
CA VAL A 237 -54.64 15.29 -19.84
C VAL A 237 -56.02 15.32 -20.51
N THR A 238 -56.38 14.22 -21.15
CA THR A 238 -57.77 13.94 -21.50
C THR A 238 -58.54 13.71 -20.20
N THR A 239 -59.35 14.71 -19.84
CA THR A 239 -60.22 14.70 -18.66
C THR A 239 -61.48 13.88 -18.96
N SER A 240 -61.65 12.76 -18.24
CA SER A 240 -62.96 12.15 -18.00
C SER A 240 -62.87 11.28 -16.75
N GLY A 241 -63.56 11.69 -15.68
CA GLY A 241 -63.82 10.82 -14.53
C GLY A 241 -63.63 11.48 -13.17
N ASN A 242 -64.75 11.92 -12.59
CA ASN A 242 -64.92 12.28 -11.18
C ASN A 242 -64.18 11.36 -10.20
N THR A 243 -63.39 11.92 -9.29
CA THR A 243 -63.53 11.69 -7.83
C THR A 243 -62.62 12.60 -7.00
N THR A 244 -63.20 13.06 -5.90
CA THR A 244 -62.76 14.03 -4.88
C THR A 244 -61.67 13.49 -3.92
N PRO A 245 -61.07 14.28 -3.00
CA PRO A 245 -59.62 14.32 -2.76
C PRO A 245 -59.19 13.94 -1.33
N SER A 246 -57.92 13.57 -1.15
CA SER A 246 -57.14 13.64 0.11
C SER A 246 -55.75 13.04 -0.19
N GLY A 247 -54.60 13.58 0.16
CA GLY A 247 -54.21 14.76 0.92
C GLY A 247 -52.66 14.79 0.99
N GLN A 248 -52.16 15.94 1.40
CA GLN A 248 -50.79 16.22 1.88
C GLN A 248 -49.66 16.37 0.86
N VAL A 249 -49.46 17.65 0.52
CA VAL A 249 -48.21 18.27 0.08
C VAL A 249 -47.28 18.37 1.30
N THR A 250 -46.10 17.75 1.25
CA THR A 250 -45.01 18.02 2.20
C THR A 250 -44.02 18.99 1.56
N THR A 251 -44.08 20.22 2.06
CA THR A 251 -43.29 21.38 1.68
C THR A 251 -41.91 21.35 2.36
N LEU A 252 -40.88 21.65 1.57
CA LEU A 252 -39.57 22.28 1.85
C LEU A 252 -39.02 22.29 3.29
N TYR A 253 -37.75 21.88 3.41
CA TYR A 253 -36.73 22.66 4.14
C TYR A 253 -35.45 22.77 3.31
N SER A 254 -35.27 23.96 2.76
CA SER A 254 -34.00 24.57 2.39
C SER A 254 -33.55 25.44 3.57
N LEU A 255 -32.25 25.43 3.90
CA LEU A 255 -31.45 26.27 4.82
C LEU A 255 -30.41 25.31 5.46
N ASP A 256 -29.09 25.52 5.41
CA ASP A 256 -28.36 26.76 5.63
C ASP A 256 -26.87 26.60 5.21
N PRO A 257 -26.20 27.59 4.56
CA PRO A 257 -24.76 27.56 4.33
C PRO A 257 -24.00 28.08 5.57
N ARG A 258 -23.12 27.22 6.12
CA ARG A 258 -22.23 27.55 7.24
C ARG A 258 -21.23 28.67 6.88
N PRO A 259 -20.84 29.54 7.83
CA PRO A 259 -20.10 30.75 7.56
C PRO A 259 -18.59 30.52 7.40
N SER A 260 -18.02 31.39 6.59
CA SER A 260 -16.61 31.70 6.43
C SER A 260 -15.93 32.09 7.75
N GLY A 261 -14.84 31.40 8.08
CA GLY A 261 -13.90 31.81 9.12
C GLY A 261 -12.60 32.36 8.52
N PRO A 262 -12.05 33.48 9.03
CA PRO A 262 -10.75 34.00 8.63
C PRO A 262 -9.64 33.37 9.49
N GLY A 263 -8.51 32.99 8.88
CA GLY A 263 -7.39 32.38 9.61
C GLY A 263 -6.08 32.42 8.83
N ARG A 264 -5.64 33.64 8.49
CA ARG A 264 -4.33 33.92 7.89
C ARG A 264 -3.27 33.87 9.00
N SER A 265 -2.53 32.76 9.12
CA SER A 265 -1.30 32.72 9.93
C SER A 265 -0.09 32.93 9.01
N THR A 266 0.47 34.12 9.12
CA THR A 266 1.82 34.47 8.65
C THR A 266 2.85 33.67 9.44
N TRP A 267 3.62 32.82 8.75
CA TRP A 267 4.85 32.26 9.28
C TRP A 267 6.01 33.16 8.87
N THR A 268 6.64 33.77 9.87
CA THR A 268 7.92 34.47 9.78
C THR A 268 9.07 33.45 9.71
N GLU A 269 9.91 33.53 8.68
CA GLU A 269 11.21 32.86 8.63
C GLU A 269 12.18 33.43 9.67
N PRO A 270 12.96 32.60 10.38
CA PRO A 270 14.20 33.02 11.02
C PRO A 270 15.38 32.92 10.04
N LEU A 271 16.25 33.93 10.11
CA LEU A 271 17.57 34.07 9.48
C LEU A 271 18.51 32.89 9.78
#